data_AF-A0AAV4A1M2-F1
#
_entry.id   AF-A0AAV4A1M2-F1
#
_cell.length_a   1.000
_cell.length_b   1.000
_cell.length_c   1.000
_cell.angle_alpha   90.00
_cell.angle_beta   90.00
_cell.angle_gamma   90.00
#
_symmetry.space_group_name_H-M   'P 1'
#
loop_
_entity.id
_entity.type
_entity.pdbx_description
1 polymer ?
#
loop_
_entity_poly.entity_id
_entity_poly.type
_entity_poly.pdbx_seq_one_letter_code
_entity_poly.pdbx_strand_id
1 'polypeptide(L)'
;RVEHCDTYYRYFSKCSDVVPKSTVECGGSVHFYRDALWRASQIKKILEVFQRYVGKPNTFVIFGLGIHDMYHPDVTISKILEPVLGVLSKSPPWPRLIWVAPQAPGLQKTPLVKQQQIGSVAKFNSVVTPYLKLRGIPVLDGFNITKDSVMSYDGTHYGKGLNDLKAQLLFNFFKELRRCS
;
A
#
# COMPACT_ATOMS: atom_id res chain seq x y z
N ARG A 1 22.83 -6.15 12.83
CA ARG A 1 21.48 -6.79 12.89
C ARG A 1 20.66 -5.97 13.88
N VAL A 2 19.43 -5.58 13.55
CA VAL A 2 18.59 -4.88 14.55
C VAL A 2 18.13 -5.93 15.56
N GLU A 3 18.53 -5.80 16.81
CA GLU A 3 18.05 -6.66 17.90
C GLU A 3 16.58 -6.36 18.21
N HIS A 4 15.85 -7.26 18.84
CA HIS A 4 14.44 -7.04 19.24
C HIS A 4 13.46 -6.70 18.09
N CYS A 5 13.74 -7.21 16.88
CA CYS A 5 12.81 -7.10 15.75
C CYS A 5 11.46 -7.79 16.04
N ASP A 6 11.45 -8.83 16.87
CA ASP A 6 10.27 -9.59 17.25
C ASP A 6 9.42 -8.90 18.33
N THR A 7 9.95 -7.91 19.05
CA THR A 7 9.23 -7.19 20.11
C THR A 7 9.01 -5.71 19.76
N TYR A 8 10.04 -4.88 19.95
CA TYR A 8 9.90 -3.41 19.91
C TYR A 8 10.09 -2.81 18.53
N TYR A 9 10.91 -3.42 17.66
CA TYR A 9 11.33 -2.80 16.40
C TYR A 9 10.70 -3.42 15.16
N ARG A 10 9.61 -4.18 15.32
CA ARG A 10 8.94 -4.89 14.22
C ARG A 10 8.51 -4.00 13.05
N TYR A 11 8.33 -2.69 13.29
CA TYR A 11 7.97 -1.69 12.28
C TYR A 11 9.17 -1.06 11.54
N PHE A 12 10.40 -1.42 11.91
CA PHE A 12 11.58 -1.04 11.15
C PHE A 12 11.66 -1.85 9.86
N SER A 13 11.98 -1.20 8.75
CA SER A 13 12.11 -1.86 7.43
C SER A 13 13.05 -3.07 7.48
N LYS A 14 14.14 -2.98 8.26
CA LYS A 14 15.12 -4.05 8.51
C LYS A 14 14.58 -5.25 9.31
N CYS A 15 13.41 -5.13 9.92
CA CYS A 15 12.74 -6.17 10.69
C CYS A 15 11.57 -6.82 9.91
N SER A 16 11.38 -6.49 8.63
CA SER A 16 10.28 -7.03 7.83
C SER A 16 10.30 -8.57 7.70
N ASP A 17 11.46 -9.22 7.84
CA ASP A 17 11.59 -10.67 7.74
C ASP A 17 10.99 -11.43 8.93
N VAL A 18 10.88 -10.80 10.11
CA VAL A 18 10.28 -11.45 11.30
C VAL A 18 8.76 -11.29 11.36
N VAL A 19 8.17 -10.46 10.49
CA VAL A 19 6.72 -10.35 10.37
C VAL A 19 6.21 -11.56 9.58
N PRO A 20 5.24 -12.34 10.11
CA PRO A 20 4.70 -13.49 9.42
C PRO A 20 4.19 -13.15 8.01
N LYS A 21 4.42 -14.06 7.04
CA LYS A 21 3.84 -13.91 5.70
C LYS A 21 2.34 -14.17 5.67
N SER A 22 1.83 -14.91 6.65
CA SER A 22 0.41 -15.13 6.87
C SER A 22 0.12 -15.26 8.35
N THR A 23 -1.06 -14.79 8.76
CA THR A 23 -1.61 -15.04 10.10
C THR A 23 -3.12 -15.24 10.00
N VAL A 24 -3.69 -15.87 11.01
CA VAL A 24 -5.13 -16.08 11.15
C VAL A 24 -5.56 -15.47 12.47
N GLU A 25 -6.54 -14.58 12.40
CA GLU A 25 -7.01 -13.80 13.55
C GLU A 25 -8.52 -14.01 13.75
N CYS A 26 -9.06 -13.42 14.82
CA CYS A 26 -10.50 -13.42 15.10
C CYS A 26 -11.11 -14.84 15.12
N GLY A 27 -10.44 -15.78 15.79
CA GLY A 27 -10.92 -17.16 15.95
C GLY A 27 -11.01 -17.96 14.65
N GLY A 28 -10.22 -17.62 13.63
CA GLY A 28 -10.23 -18.32 12.34
C GLY A 28 -10.98 -17.60 11.23
N SER A 29 -11.65 -16.48 11.52
CA SER A 29 -12.52 -15.81 10.55
C SER A 29 -11.80 -14.82 9.63
N VAL A 30 -10.60 -14.37 10.01
CA VAL A 30 -9.82 -13.39 9.24
C VAL A 30 -8.45 -13.97 8.91
N HIS A 31 -8.16 -14.07 7.61
CA HIS A 31 -6.88 -14.51 7.10
C HIS A 31 -6.10 -13.33 6.53
N PHE A 32 -4.90 -13.10 7.04
CA PHE A 32 -3.99 -12.09 6.52
C PHE A 32 -2.89 -12.78 5.70
N TYR A 33 -2.60 -12.22 4.53
CA TYR A 33 -1.51 -12.66 3.67
C TYR A 33 -0.68 -11.45 3.27
N ARG A 34 0.64 -11.62 3.20
CA ARG A 34 1.60 -10.59 2.85
C ARG A 34 2.53 -11.07 1.75
N ASP A 35 2.55 -10.35 0.64
CA ASP A 35 3.47 -10.54 -0.47
C ASP A 35 4.41 -9.31 -0.59
N ALA A 36 5.72 -9.56 -0.66
CA ALA A 36 6.75 -8.52 -0.76
C ALA A 36 7.07 -8.22 -2.24
N LEU A 37 6.30 -7.31 -2.83
CA LEU A 37 6.40 -6.90 -4.24
C LEU A 37 6.64 -5.39 -4.30
N TRP A 38 7.64 -4.96 -5.07
CA TRP A 38 8.23 -3.62 -4.92
C TRP A 38 8.27 -2.80 -6.20
N ARG A 39 8.29 -3.43 -7.38
CA ARG A 39 8.57 -2.77 -8.66
C ARG A 39 7.70 -3.26 -9.80
N ALA A 40 7.52 -2.43 -10.83
CA ALA A 40 6.84 -2.79 -12.07
C ALA A 40 7.47 -4.01 -12.78
N SER A 41 8.78 -4.25 -12.63
CA SER A 41 9.43 -5.45 -13.18
C SER A 41 8.89 -6.77 -12.61
N GLN A 42 8.20 -6.72 -11.47
CA GLN A 42 7.59 -7.90 -10.84
C GLN A 42 6.13 -8.13 -11.28
N ILE A 43 5.68 -7.49 -12.36
CA ILE A 43 4.28 -7.53 -12.81
C ILE A 43 3.71 -8.95 -12.91
N LYS A 44 4.47 -9.93 -13.40
CA LYS A 44 4.00 -11.34 -13.47
C LYS A 44 3.58 -11.86 -12.09
N LYS A 45 4.41 -11.66 -11.07
CA LYS A 45 4.14 -12.05 -9.68
C LYS A 45 2.99 -11.25 -9.06
N ILE A 46 2.89 -9.96 -9.40
CA ILE A 46 1.76 -9.11 -8.97
C ILE A 46 0.46 -9.71 -9.52
N LEU A 47 0.39 -10.01 -10.81
CA LEU A 47 -0.81 -10.59 -11.42
C LEU A 47 -1.16 -11.97 -10.84
N GLU A 48 -0.17 -12.83 -10.56
CA GLU A 48 -0.39 -14.12 -9.89
C GLU A 48 -1.06 -13.96 -8.52
N VAL A 49 -0.63 -12.96 -7.73
CA VAL A 49 -1.26 -12.66 -6.42
C VAL A 49 -2.70 -12.23 -6.61
N PHE A 50 -2.97 -11.28 -7.52
CA PHE A 50 -4.33 -10.83 -7.77
C PHE A 50 -5.24 -11.98 -8.27
N GLN A 51 -4.75 -12.78 -9.22
CA GLN A 51 -5.47 -13.94 -9.77
C GLN A 51 -5.83 -14.97 -8.71
N ARG A 52 -4.97 -15.21 -7.70
CA ARG A 52 -5.24 -16.13 -6.58
C ARG A 52 -6.52 -15.77 -5.80
N TYR A 53 -6.92 -14.50 -5.83
CA TYR A 53 -8.05 -13.99 -5.04
C TYR A 53 -9.27 -13.59 -5.88
N VAL A 54 -9.17 -13.58 -7.21
CA VAL A 54 -10.31 -13.34 -8.13
C VAL A 54 -11.47 -14.27 -7.79
N GLY A 55 -12.67 -13.69 -7.61
CA GLY A 55 -13.88 -14.43 -7.28
C GLY A 55 -14.01 -14.88 -5.81
N LYS A 56 -13.01 -14.65 -4.96
CA LYS A 56 -13.09 -15.00 -3.53
C LYS A 56 -13.87 -13.92 -2.77
N PRO A 57 -15.06 -14.23 -2.23
CA PRO A 57 -15.87 -13.23 -1.54
C PRO A 57 -15.15 -12.69 -0.30
N ASN A 58 -15.54 -11.48 0.13
CA ASN A 58 -15.03 -10.83 1.35
C ASN A 58 -13.49 -10.65 1.37
N THR A 59 -12.86 -10.55 0.20
CA THR A 59 -11.41 -10.40 0.07
C THR A 59 -11.02 -8.98 -0.31
N PHE A 60 -10.16 -8.35 0.48
CA PHE A 60 -9.55 -7.06 0.16
C PHE A 60 -8.08 -7.24 -0.22
N VAL A 61 -7.66 -6.58 -1.29
CA VAL A 61 -6.25 -6.48 -1.67
C VAL A 61 -5.81 -5.04 -1.39
N ILE A 62 -4.95 -4.87 -0.39
CA ILE A 62 -4.39 -3.57 0.00
C ILE A 62 -3.03 -3.45 -0.68
N PHE A 63 -2.91 -2.53 -1.63
CA PHE A 63 -1.77 -2.50 -2.53
C PHE A 63 -1.31 -1.08 -2.81
N GLY A 64 0.00 -0.85 -2.86
CA GLY A 64 0.56 0.46 -3.17
C GLY A 64 2.01 0.32 -3.64
N LEU A 65 2.39 1.11 -4.64
CA LEU A 65 3.73 1.13 -5.23
C LEU A 65 4.10 2.55 -5.67
N GLY A 66 5.37 2.74 -6.02
CA GLY A 66 5.86 3.96 -6.67
C GLY A 66 7.32 4.26 -6.37
N ILE A 67 7.74 4.15 -5.10
CA ILE A 67 9.08 4.58 -4.68
C ILE A 67 10.23 3.90 -5.43
N HIS A 68 10.12 2.60 -5.67
CA HIS A 68 11.15 1.82 -6.36
C HIS A 68 11.11 1.93 -7.88
N ASP A 69 10.05 2.54 -8.44
CA ASP A 69 9.92 2.90 -9.84
C ASP A 69 10.03 4.44 -10.02
N MET A 70 10.68 5.11 -9.06
CA MET A 70 10.97 6.54 -9.08
C MET A 70 9.73 7.43 -9.21
N TYR A 71 8.58 6.97 -8.71
CA TYR A 71 7.32 7.70 -8.77
C TYR A 71 6.95 8.17 -10.18
N HIS A 72 7.23 7.35 -11.20
CA HIS A 72 6.76 7.56 -12.56
C HIS A 72 5.29 7.11 -12.68
N PRO A 73 4.32 8.05 -12.83
CA PRO A 73 2.90 7.70 -12.84
C PRO A 73 2.50 6.90 -14.07
N ASP A 74 3.13 7.17 -15.22
CA ASP A 74 2.95 6.44 -16.48
C ASP A 74 3.34 4.96 -16.32
N VAL A 75 4.46 4.69 -15.65
CA VAL A 75 4.91 3.32 -15.34
C VAL A 75 3.90 2.61 -14.43
N THR A 76 3.50 3.26 -13.34
CA THR A 76 2.52 2.67 -12.40
C THR A 76 1.17 2.42 -13.06
N ILE A 77 0.67 3.36 -13.86
CA ILE A 77 -0.62 3.21 -14.52
C ILE A 77 -0.54 2.12 -15.60
N SER A 78 0.35 2.26 -16.58
CA SER A 78 0.36 1.39 -17.76
C SER A 78 0.88 -0.02 -17.48
N LYS A 79 1.89 -0.16 -16.61
CA LYS A 79 2.55 -1.47 -16.38
C LYS A 79 2.01 -2.21 -15.17
N ILE A 80 1.30 -1.54 -14.24
CA ILE A 80 0.81 -2.15 -13.02
C ILE A 80 -0.71 -2.05 -12.92
N LEU A 81 -1.26 -0.84 -12.84
CA LEU A 81 -2.68 -0.64 -12.55
C LEU A 81 -3.56 -1.17 -13.69
N GLU A 82 -3.32 -0.80 -14.95
CA GLU A 82 -4.13 -1.29 -16.08
C GLU A 82 -4.16 -2.84 -16.15
N PRO A 83 -3.03 -3.56 -16.09
CA PRO A 83 -3.05 -5.03 -16.02
C PRO A 83 -3.79 -5.60 -14.80
N VAL A 84 -3.61 -5.01 -13.62
CA VAL A 84 -4.29 -5.44 -12.39
C VAL A 84 -5.80 -5.25 -12.51
N LEU A 85 -6.24 -4.10 -13.00
CA LEU A 85 -7.66 -3.80 -13.19
C LEU A 85 -8.28 -4.69 -14.26
N GLY A 86 -7.54 -5.03 -15.32
CA GLY A 86 -7.96 -6.03 -16.31
C GLY A 86 -8.11 -7.45 -15.76
N VAL A 87 -7.41 -7.80 -14.67
CA VAL A 87 -7.64 -9.07 -13.95
C VAL A 87 -8.88 -8.97 -13.06
N LEU A 88 -9.03 -7.88 -12.33
CA LEU A 88 -10.14 -7.69 -11.39
C LEU A 88 -11.50 -7.57 -12.08
N SER A 89 -11.55 -7.01 -13.29
CA SER A 89 -12.79 -6.86 -14.06
C SER A 89 -13.43 -8.19 -14.48
N LYS A 90 -12.71 -9.32 -14.39
CA LYS A 90 -13.19 -10.65 -14.79
C LYS A 90 -14.14 -11.29 -13.78
N SER A 91 -14.17 -10.84 -12.52
CA SER A 91 -15.07 -11.39 -11.50
C SER A 91 -15.50 -10.34 -10.48
N PRO A 92 -16.34 -9.36 -10.89
CA PRO A 92 -16.89 -8.40 -9.94
C PRO A 92 -17.85 -9.08 -8.95
N PRO A 93 -17.93 -8.62 -7.68
CA PRO A 93 -17.23 -7.46 -7.12
C PRO A 93 -15.93 -7.80 -6.37
N TRP A 94 -15.47 -9.06 -6.35
CA TRP A 94 -14.38 -9.51 -5.48
C TRP A 94 -13.16 -10.07 -6.24
N PRO A 95 -11.92 -9.74 -5.79
CA PRO A 95 -11.59 -9.01 -4.58
C PRO A 95 -11.68 -7.50 -4.78
N ARG A 96 -11.85 -6.76 -3.68
CA ARG A 96 -11.87 -5.30 -3.71
C ARG A 96 -10.46 -4.74 -3.51
N LEU A 97 -9.99 -3.94 -4.45
CA LEU A 97 -8.72 -3.24 -4.36
C LEU A 97 -8.86 -1.98 -3.49
N ILE A 98 -7.90 -1.77 -2.59
CA ILE A 98 -7.66 -0.50 -1.90
C ILE A 98 -6.24 -0.08 -2.22
N TRP A 99 -6.10 1.11 -2.81
CA TRP A 99 -4.78 1.66 -3.14
C TRP A 99 -4.19 2.42 -1.96
N VAL A 100 -2.93 2.14 -1.62
CA VAL A 100 -2.17 2.91 -0.63
C VAL A 100 -1.32 3.93 -1.38
N ALA A 101 -1.75 5.18 -1.38
CA ALA A 101 -0.98 6.25 -2.01
C ALA A 101 0.33 6.50 -1.25
N PRO A 102 1.46 6.71 -1.96
CA PRO A 102 2.71 7.11 -1.35
C PRO A 102 2.58 8.29 -0.38
N GLN A 103 3.18 8.15 0.79
CA GLN A 103 3.30 9.17 1.82
C GLN A 103 4.37 10.22 1.49
N ALA A 104 4.31 11.38 2.15
CA ALA A 104 5.35 12.38 2.02
C ALA A 104 6.70 11.84 2.56
N PRO A 105 7.83 12.14 1.89
CA PRO A 105 9.14 11.87 2.46
C PRO A 105 9.38 12.81 3.65
N GLY A 106 10.09 12.35 4.67
CA GLY A 106 10.46 13.23 5.79
C GLY A 106 11.80 13.92 5.60
N LEU A 107 12.16 14.78 6.56
CA LEU A 107 13.34 15.65 6.48
C LEU A 107 14.67 14.91 6.31
N GLN A 108 14.77 13.66 6.77
CA GLN A 108 15.99 12.85 6.63
C GLN A 108 16.15 12.21 5.24
N LYS A 109 15.23 12.47 4.31
CA LYS A 109 15.31 11.91 2.96
C LYS A 109 16.53 12.49 2.24
N THR A 110 17.36 11.62 1.66
CA THR A 110 18.51 12.08 0.87
C THR A 110 18.06 12.98 -0.29
N PRO A 111 18.69 14.15 -0.49
CA PRO A 111 18.37 15.03 -1.62
C PRO A 111 18.92 14.49 -2.95
N LEU A 112 19.78 13.47 -2.93
CA LEU A 112 20.43 12.92 -4.13
C LEU A 112 19.44 12.20 -5.06
N VAL A 113 18.33 11.69 -4.51
CA VAL A 113 17.28 11.04 -5.30
C VAL A 113 16.12 12.01 -5.48
N LYS A 114 16.25 12.89 -6.48
CA LYS A 114 15.29 13.98 -6.75
C LYS A 114 13.86 13.49 -6.96
N GLN A 115 13.70 12.33 -7.59
CA GLN A 115 12.41 11.72 -7.89
C GLN A 115 11.65 11.29 -6.63
N GLN A 116 12.33 11.12 -5.49
CA GLN A 116 11.71 10.72 -4.24
C GLN A 116 11.49 11.89 -3.27
N GLN A 117 11.62 13.13 -3.75
CA GLN A 117 11.34 14.34 -2.97
C GLN A 117 9.83 14.65 -2.94
N ILE A 118 9.43 15.47 -1.98
CA ILE A 118 8.01 15.77 -1.71
C ILE A 118 7.25 16.24 -2.97
N GLY A 119 7.87 17.08 -3.81
CA GLY A 119 7.25 17.57 -5.04
C GLY A 119 6.99 16.45 -6.07
N SER A 120 7.91 15.49 -6.20
CA SER A 120 7.73 14.35 -7.10
C SER A 120 6.67 13.39 -6.58
N VAL A 121 6.62 13.15 -5.27
CA VAL A 121 5.56 12.34 -4.65
C VAL A 121 4.19 13.01 -4.82
N ALA A 122 4.11 14.33 -4.61
CA ALA A 122 2.89 15.10 -4.83
C ALA A 122 2.41 14.99 -6.29
N LYS A 123 3.32 15.17 -7.26
CA LYS A 123 3.02 15.03 -8.70
C LYS A 123 2.55 13.62 -9.06
N PHE A 124 3.17 12.59 -8.49
CA PHE A 124 2.73 11.21 -8.69
C PHE A 124 1.31 10.99 -8.18
N ASN A 125 1.03 11.42 -6.94
CA ASN A 125 -0.29 11.28 -6.33
C ASN A 125 -1.36 12.10 -7.06
N SER A 126 -1.01 13.28 -7.59
CA SER A 126 -1.96 14.12 -8.35
C SER A 126 -2.39 13.49 -9.68
N VAL A 127 -1.68 12.48 -10.18
CA VAL A 127 -2.03 11.76 -11.41
C VAL A 127 -2.70 10.41 -11.08
N VAL A 128 -2.08 9.62 -10.20
CA VAL A 128 -2.54 8.25 -9.92
C VAL A 128 -3.83 8.24 -9.10
N THR A 129 -3.97 9.13 -8.12
CA THR A 129 -5.16 9.16 -7.26
C THR A 129 -6.45 9.50 -8.04
N PRO A 130 -6.49 10.55 -8.88
CA PRO A 130 -7.67 10.79 -9.72
C PRO A 130 -7.98 9.64 -10.67
N TYR A 131 -6.96 9.05 -11.30
CA TYR A 131 -7.13 7.90 -12.20
C TYR A 131 -7.86 6.72 -11.51
N LEU A 132 -7.51 6.43 -10.26
CA LEU A 132 -8.12 5.37 -9.44
C LEU A 132 -9.52 5.76 -8.94
N LYS A 133 -9.70 6.99 -8.45
CA LYS A 133 -10.99 7.49 -7.95
C LYS A 133 -12.06 7.51 -9.05
N LEU A 134 -11.70 7.89 -10.28
CA LEU A 134 -12.60 7.84 -11.44
C LEU A 134 -13.11 6.44 -11.75
N ARG A 135 -12.40 5.40 -11.30
CA ARG A 135 -12.77 3.98 -11.47
C ARG A 135 -13.38 3.39 -10.19
N GLY A 136 -13.76 4.22 -9.22
CA GLY A 136 -14.38 3.79 -7.97
C GLY A 136 -13.45 3.05 -7.01
N ILE A 137 -12.12 3.16 -7.18
CA ILE A 137 -11.15 2.48 -6.31
C ILE A 137 -10.83 3.38 -5.12
N PRO A 138 -11.06 2.91 -3.87
CA PRO A 138 -10.69 3.64 -2.67
C PRO A 138 -9.17 3.85 -2.58
N VAL A 139 -8.77 5.04 -2.13
CA VAL A 139 -7.37 5.42 -1.93
C VAL A 139 -7.15 5.81 -0.48
N LEU A 140 -6.25 5.10 0.21
CA LEU A 140 -5.72 5.52 1.50
C LEU A 140 -4.62 6.57 1.26
N ASP A 141 -4.95 7.82 1.53
CA ASP A 141 -4.09 8.98 1.26
C ASP A 141 -3.00 9.14 2.32
N GLY A 142 -1.90 8.42 2.16
CA GLY A 142 -0.75 8.55 3.04
C GLY A 142 -0.07 9.92 2.99
N PHE A 143 -0.20 10.66 1.89
CA PHE A 143 0.51 11.92 1.68
C PHE A 143 -0.08 13.03 2.54
N ASN A 144 -1.40 13.25 2.46
CA ASN A 144 -2.04 14.29 3.25
C ASN A 144 -1.97 14.02 4.76
N ILE A 145 -1.88 12.74 5.17
CA ILE A 145 -1.67 12.39 6.59
C ILE A 145 -0.27 12.82 7.08
N THR A 146 0.72 12.89 6.18
CA THR A 146 2.14 13.00 6.58
C THR A 146 2.83 14.30 6.20
N LYS A 147 2.34 15.02 5.18
CA LYS A 147 3.04 16.15 4.56
C LYS A 147 3.38 17.33 5.49
N ASP A 148 2.57 17.56 6.54
CA ASP A 148 2.67 18.81 7.32
C ASP A 148 3.41 18.65 8.66
N SER A 149 3.28 17.51 9.35
CA SER A 149 3.76 17.41 10.76
C SER A 149 4.23 16.04 11.21
N VAL A 150 4.22 15.02 10.34
CA VAL A 150 4.62 13.67 10.75
C VAL A 150 6.04 13.39 10.28
N MET A 151 6.91 13.05 11.22
CA MET A 151 8.31 12.76 10.94
C MET A 151 8.51 11.27 10.67
N SER A 152 9.13 10.95 9.52
CA SER A 152 9.69 9.62 9.27
C SER A 152 11.01 9.45 10.03
N TYR A 153 11.34 8.21 10.41
CA TYR A 153 12.55 7.93 11.20
C TYR A 153 13.82 7.77 10.34
N ASP A 154 13.68 7.62 9.02
CA ASP A 154 14.79 7.49 8.06
C ASP A 154 14.57 8.28 6.75
N GLY A 155 13.63 9.23 6.77
CA GLY A 155 13.22 9.99 5.60
C GLY A 155 12.22 9.28 4.69
N THR A 156 12.01 7.97 4.86
CA THR A 156 11.14 7.16 3.98
C THR A 156 10.05 6.41 4.75
N HIS A 157 10.40 5.80 5.87
CA HIS A 157 9.55 4.93 6.66
C HIS A 157 9.11 5.60 7.96
N TYR A 158 7.90 5.30 8.41
CA TYR A 158 7.29 5.90 9.58
C TYR A 158 7.18 4.89 10.72
N GLY A 159 7.25 5.39 11.94
CA GLY A 159 7.19 4.58 13.15
C GLY A 159 5.81 3.99 13.41
N LYS A 160 5.72 3.19 14.48
CA LYS A 160 4.51 2.45 14.89
C LYS A 160 3.25 3.33 14.91
N GLY A 161 3.30 4.50 15.56
CA GLY A 161 2.12 5.35 15.76
C GLY A 161 1.40 5.72 14.45
N LEU A 162 2.13 6.08 13.39
CA LEU A 162 1.49 6.38 12.10
C LEU A 162 0.94 5.10 11.44
N ASN A 163 1.66 3.98 11.52
CA ASN A 163 1.19 2.74 10.91
C ASN A 163 -0.06 2.21 11.62
N ASP A 164 -0.17 2.40 12.95
CA ASP A 164 -1.38 2.11 13.70
C ASP A 164 -2.55 3.02 13.26
N LEU A 165 -2.30 4.32 13.07
CA LEU A 165 -3.31 5.24 12.55
C LEU A 165 -3.83 4.80 11.17
N LYS A 166 -2.92 4.42 10.25
CA LYS A 166 -3.30 3.91 8.92
C LYS A 166 -4.13 2.63 9.01
N ALA A 167 -3.74 1.71 9.90
CA ALA A 167 -4.51 0.49 10.15
C ALA A 167 -5.91 0.82 10.69
N GLN A 168 -6.02 1.77 11.63
CA GLN A 168 -7.30 2.21 12.18
C GLN A 168 -8.21 2.84 11.11
N LEU A 169 -7.67 3.69 10.24
CA LEU A 169 -8.42 4.26 9.11
C LEU A 169 -8.96 3.17 8.19
N LEU A 170 -8.14 2.17 7.90
CA LEU A 170 -8.54 1.03 7.09
C LEU A 170 -9.65 0.19 7.76
N PHE A 171 -9.54 -0.08 9.06
CA PHE A 171 -10.59 -0.80 9.80
C PHE A 171 -11.90 -0.02 9.86
N ASN A 172 -11.84 1.31 10.02
CA ASN A 172 -13.02 2.17 9.98
C ASN A 172 -13.69 2.09 8.59
N PHE A 173 -12.91 2.14 7.52
CA PHE A 173 -13.42 1.96 6.15
C PHE A 173 -14.12 0.61 5.97
N PHE A 174 -13.51 -0.49 6.44
CA PHE A 174 -14.16 -1.81 6.39
C PHE A 174 -15.48 -1.87 7.18
N LYS A 175 -15.55 -1.17 8.31
CA LYS A 175 -16.77 -1.09 9.13
C LYS A 175 -17.89 -0.35 8.40
N GLU A 176 -17.57 0.74 7.70
CA GLU A 176 -18.54 1.48 6.89
C GLU A 176 -19.08 0.64 5.73
N LEU A 177 -18.20 -0.09 5.03
CA LEU A 177 -18.61 -0.98 3.94
C LEU A 177 -19.61 -2.06 4.37
N ARG A 178 -19.52 -2.54 5.62
CA ARG A 178 -20.47 -3.53 6.19
C ARG A 178 -21.80 -2.92 6.62
N ARG A 179 -21.87 -1.61 6.84
CA ARG A 179 -23.11 -0.92 7.25
C ARG A 179 -23.98 -0.54 6.04
N CYS A 180 -23.39 -0.47 4.86
CA CYS A 180 -24.05 -0.12 3.60
C CYS A 180 -24.38 -1.35 2.72
N SER A 181 -24.11 -2.56 3.22
CA SER A 181 -24.38 -3.85 2.56
C SER A 181 -25.46 -4.61 3.32
#